data_AF-A0A9W8KYL6-F1
#
_entry.id   AF-A0A9W8KYL6-F1
#
_cell.length_a   1.000
_cell.length_b   1.000
_cell.length_c   1.000
_cell.angle_alpha   90.00
_cell.angle_beta   90.00
_cell.angle_gamma   90.00
#
_symmetry.space_group_name_H-M   'P 1'
#
loop_
_entity.id
_entity.type
_entity.pdbx_description
1 polymer ?
#
loop_
_entity_poly.entity_id
_entity_poly.type
_entity_poly.pdbx_seq_one_letter_code
_entity_poly.pdbx_strand_id
1 'polypeptide(L)'
;MEEDITHSSSGTDSQDESIHELYDEDADQQDAMWMAERHPDTTDAVLSCPGCFTQICFVCQHHSRFPGQYRALSTEHCSVRPDTYAFGKAGLMVPSSTGEFRLVVCAECGTKVGVIDHNNVYHLFHVLASSS
;
A
#
# COMPACT_ATOMS: atom_id res chain seq x y z
N MET A 1 47.85 -10.95 -15.24
CA MET A 1 47.88 -12.06 -16.21
C MET A 1 47.84 -13.30 -15.36
N GLU A 2 46.65 -13.78 -15.07
CA GLU A 2 46.42 -14.92 -14.16
C GLU A 2 45.52 -15.92 -14.88
N GLU A 3 45.81 -17.18 -14.62
CA GLU A 3 45.96 -18.22 -15.64
C GLU A 3 44.70 -19.07 -15.88
N ASP A 4 44.67 -19.64 -17.08
CA ASP A 4 43.67 -20.56 -17.62
C ASP A 4 43.84 -21.95 -16.99
N ILE A 5 42.77 -22.52 -16.41
CA ILE A 5 42.72 -23.93 -16.03
C ILE A 5 41.56 -24.59 -16.78
N THR A 6 41.92 -25.26 -17.86
CA THR A 6 41.04 -26.18 -18.59
C THR A 6 40.72 -27.41 -17.74
N HIS A 7 39.45 -27.78 -17.66
CA HIS A 7 39.02 -29.14 -17.35
C HIS A 7 37.97 -29.57 -18.37
N SER A 8 38.42 -30.38 -19.33
CA SER A 8 37.55 -31.19 -20.18
C SER A 8 37.37 -32.55 -19.54
N SER A 9 36.13 -32.89 -19.17
CA SER A 9 35.72 -34.28 -18.99
C SER A 9 34.34 -34.45 -19.61
N SER A 10 34.33 -35.08 -20.79
CA SER A 10 33.14 -35.44 -21.55
C SER A 10 32.40 -36.59 -20.86
N GLY A 11 31.35 -36.26 -20.11
CA GLY A 11 30.28 -37.16 -19.71
C GLY A 11 28.98 -36.35 -19.86
N THR A 12 28.14 -36.71 -20.82
CA THR A 12 26.93 -35.95 -21.14
C THR A 12 25.85 -36.23 -20.08
N ASP A 13 25.94 -35.53 -18.95
CA ASP A 13 24.92 -35.50 -17.91
C ASP A 13 23.79 -34.57 -18.36
N SER A 14 22.62 -35.15 -18.61
CA SER A 14 21.52 -34.50 -19.34
C SER A 14 20.61 -33.63 -18.45
N GLN A 15 21.13 -32.97 -17.41
CA GLN A 15 20.30 -32.17 -16.51
C GLN A 15 21.07 -30.98 -15.92
N ASP A 16 21.23 -29.88 -16.68
CA ASP A 16 21.42 -28.55 -16.07
C ASP A 16 20.97 -27.38 -16.96
N GLU A 17 20.05 -27.61 -17.90
CA GLU A 17 19.34 -26.54 -18.64
C GLU A 17 18.06 -26.16 -17.88
N SER A 18 18.13 -26.04 -16.55
CA SER A 18 16.94 -25.79 -15.71
C SER A 18 17.11 -24.67 -14.69
N ILE A 19 18.33 -24.18 -14.49
CA ILE A 19 18.61 -23.11 -13.51
C ILE A 19 18.47 -21.71 -14.15
N HIS A 20 18.78 -21.56 -15.44
CA HIS A 20 18.71 -20.27 -16.14
C HIS A 20 17.27 -19.85 -16.50
N GLU A 21 16.34 -20.80 -16.56
CA GLU A 21 14.91 -20.55 -16.85
C GLU A 21 14.11 -20.07 -15.62
N LEU A 22 14.76 -19.96 -14.46
CA LEU A 22 14.12 -19.56 -13.19
C LEU A 22 14.42 -18.12 -12.79
N TYR A 23 15.33 -17.43 -13.47
CA TYR A 23 15.72 -16.05 -13.15
C TYR A 23 15.47 -15.14 -14.36
N ASP A 24 14.53 -14.22 -14.23
CA ASP A 24 14.29 -13.17 -15.21
C ASP A 24 15.13 -11.95 -14.81
N GLU A 25 16.14 -11.63 -15.62
CA GLU A 25 17.04 -10.50 -15.42
C GLU A 25 16.32 -9.15 -15.43
N ASP A 26 15.17 -9.08 -16.12
CA ASP A 26 14.38 -7.88 -16.30
C ASP A 26 13.24 -7.74 -15.27
N ALA A 27 13.03 -8.72 -14.38
CA ALA A 27 11.91 -8.72 -13.43
C ALA A 27 11.90 -7.47 -12.54
N ASP A 28 13.04 -7.11 -11.97
CA ASP A 28 13.19 -5.92 -11.12
C ASP A 28 12.90 -4.63 -11.91
N GLN A 29 13.30 -4.58 -13.18
CA GLN A 29 13.07 -3.43 -14.06
C GLN A 29 11.59 -3.30 -14.43
N GLN A 30 10.92 -4.43 -14.68
CA GLN A 30 9.48 -4.48 -14.95
C GLN A 30 8.68 -4.03 -13.73
N ASP A 31 9.05 -4.48 -12.53
CA ASP A 31 8.42 -4.09 -11.27
C ASP A 31 8.60 -2.60 -10.97
N ALA A 32 9.81 -2.07 -11.19
CA ALA A 32 10.09 -0.64 -11.04
C ALA A 32 9.22 0.21 -11.99
N MET A 33 9.08 -0.20 -13.25
CA MET A 33 8.21 0.48 -14.22
C MET A 33 6.73 0.41 -13.81
N TRP A 34 6.26 -0.74 -13.32
CA TRP A 34 4.89 -0.92 -12.85
C TRP A 34 4.57 0.01 -11.67
N MET A 35 5.51 0.13 -10.73
CA MET A 35 5.38 1.03 -9.58
C MET A 35 5.37 2.49 -10.02
N ALA A 36 6.30 2.91 -10.89
CA ALA A 36 6.39 4.29 -11.36
C ALA A 36 5.14 4.74 -12.14
N GLU A 37 4.51 3.84 -12.90
CA GLU A 37 3.27 4.17 -13.62
C GLU A 37 2.05 4.33 -12.70
N ARG A 38 2.00 3.58 -11.60
CA ARG A 38 0.85 3.58 -10.67
C ARG A 38 1.01 4.52 -9.49
N HIS A 39 2.24 4.79 -9.08
CA HIS A 39 2.57 5.51 -7.86
C HIS A 39 3.60 6.58 -8.16
N PRO A 40 3.18 7.86 -8.29
CA PRO A 40 4.12 8.94 -8.52
C PRO A 40 5.07 9.11 -7.34
N ASP A 41 6.29 9.56 -7.62
CA ASP A 41 7.38 9.81 -6.65
C ASP A 41 7.09 10.88 -5.58
N THR A 42 5.85 11.35 -5.48
CA THR A 42 5.44 12.51 -4.67
C THR A 42 4.47 12.15 -3.55
N THR A 43 4.33 10.85 -3.24
CA THR A 43 3.57 10.41 -2.07
C THR A 43 4.36 10.65 -0.78
N ASP A 44 3.67 11.05 0.28
CA ASP A 44 4.32 11.30 1.58
C ASP A 44 4.59 9.99 2.34
N ALA A 45 3.79 8.96 2.09
CA ALA A 45 3.91 7.64 2.72
C ALA A 45 3.13 6.57 1.97
N VAL A 46 3.50 5.31 2.22
CA VAL A 46 2.67 4.14 1.92
C VAL A 46 2.03 3.66 3.23
N LEU A 47 0.74 3.38 3.22
CA LEU A 47 -0.05 3.12 4.42
C LEU A 47 -0.53 1.66 4.47
N SER A 48 -0.40 1.06 5.65
CA SER A 48 -0.83 -0.31 5.93
C SER A 48 -1.81 -0.37 7.09
N CYS A 49 -2.74 -1.33 7.01
CA CYS A 49 -3.68 -1.63 8.08
C CYS A 49 -2.94 -2.14 9.33
N PRO A 50 -3.18 -1.59 10.53
CA PRO A 50 -2.49 -2.04 11.74
C PRO A 50 -2.96 -3.41 12.24
N GLY A 51 -4.13 -3.90 11.79
CA GLY A 51 -4.68 -5.17 12.24
C GLY A 51 -4.13 -6.38 11.50
N CYS A 52 -3.90 -6.25 10.19
CA CYS A 52 -3.49 -7.35 9.32
C CYS A 52 -2.30 -7.01 8.40
N PHE A 53 -1.74 -5.80 8.51
CA PHE A 53 -0.62 -5.31 7.70
C PHE A 53 -0.86 -5.21 6.19
N THR A 54 -2.09 -5.49 5.71
CA THR A 54 -2.46 -5.26 4.30
C THR A 54 -2.21 -3.80 3.92
N GLN A 55 -1.56 -3.60 2.78
CA GLN A 55 -1.35 -2.28 2.22
C GLN A 55 -2.69 -1.70 1.72
N ILE A 56 -3.04 -0.52 2.22
CA ILE A 56 -4.36 0.09 1.99
C ILE A 56 -4.29 1.40 1.20
N CYS A 57 -3.13 2.04 1.12
CA CYS A 57 -2.98 3.26 0.34
C CYS A 57 -1.52 3.46 -0.07
N PHE A 58 -1.31 3.77 -1.35
CA PHE A 58 0.02 3.99 -1.90
C PHE A 58 0.33 5.47 -2.15
N VAL A 59 -0.71 6.27 -2.44
CA VAL A 59 -0.57 7.70 -2.73
C VAL A 59 -1.37 8.48 -1.70
N CYS A 60 -0.67 9.14 -0.78
CA CYS A 60 -1.29 9.97 0.22
C CYS A 60 -0.44 11.20 0.54
N GLN A 61 -1.10 12.18 1.15
CA GLN A 61 -0.48 13.39 1.65
C GLN A 61 -0.70 13.49 3.16
N HIS A 62 0.26 14.03 3.89
CA HIS A 62 0.11 14.26 5.31
C HIS A 62 -1.01 15.28 5.59
N HIS A 63 -1.84 15.02 6.59
CA HIS A 63 -2.91 15.92 6.97
C HIS A 63 -2.32 17.19 7.60
N SER A 64 -2.59 18.36 7.03
CA SER A 64 -1.99 19.64 7.46
C SER A 64 -2.27 20.00 8.93
N ARG A 65 -3.45 19.64 9.43
CA ARG A 65 -3.89 19.94 10.81
C ARG A 65 -3.52 18.88 11.86
N PHE A 66 -3.36 17.62 11.47
CA PHE A 66 -3.33 16.50 12.40
C PHE A 66 -2.10 15.62 12.12
N PRO A 67 -1.05 15.71 12.95
CA PRO A 67 0.12 14.85 12.86
C PRO A 67 -0.22 13.36 12.87
N GLY A 68 0.40 12.59 11.98
CA GLY A 68 0.18 11.14 11.88
C GLY A 68 -1.15 10.73 11.25
N GLN A 69 -1.86 11.68 10.63
CA GLN A 69 -3.01 11.40 9.78
C GLN A 69 -2.69 11.74 8.33
N TYR A 70 -3.38 11.08 7.41
CA TYR A 70 -3.10 11.18 5.98
C TYR A 70 -4.39 11.42 5.21
N ARG A 71 -4.28 12.14 4.09
CA ARG A 71 -5.34 12.38 3.12
C ARG A 71 -5.03 11.66 1.83
N ALA A 72 -6.02 10.98 1.28
CA ALA A 72 -5.88 10.26 0.02
C ALA A 72 -7.14 10.42 -0.84
N LEU A 73 -6.97 10.32 -2.16
CA LEU A 73 -8.06 10.31 -3.12
C LEU A 73 -8.57 8.88 -3.39
N SER A 74 -7.74 7.88 -3.15
CA SER A 74 -8.06 6.47 -3.32
C SER A 74 -7.44 5.61 -2.23
N THR A 75 -8.06 4.46 -1.99
CA THR A 75 -7.59 3.43 -1.07
C THR A 75 -7.86 2.06 -1.68
N GLU A 76 -6.94 1.13 -1.50
CA GLU A 76 -7.10 -0.27 -1.88
C GLU A 76 -7.48 -1.09 -0.64
N HIS A 77 -8.15 -2.22 -0.85
CA HIS A 77 -8.53 -3.16 0.22
C HIS A 77 -9.28 -2.49 1.39
N CYS A 78 -10.09 -1.48 1.08
CA CYS A 78 -10.91 -0.74 2.04
C CYS A 78 -12.38 -0.78 1.66
N SER A 79 -13.25 -0.75 2.66
CA SER A 79 -14.70 -0.70 2.52
C SER A 79 -15.27 0.48 3.31
N VAL A 80 -16.18 1.22 2.69
CA VAL A 80 -16.88 2.33 3.33
C VAL A 80 -18.19 1.83 3.93
N ARG A 81 -18.37 2.05 5.23
CA ARG A 81 -19.62 1.71 5.91
C ARG A 81 -20.72 2.72 5.51
N PRO A 82 -21.98 2.26 5.35
CA PRO A 82 -23.07 3.11 4.90
C PRO A 82 -23.50 4.13 5.98
N ASP A 83 -23.22 3.84 7.26
CA ASP A 83 -23.58 4.71 8.36
C ASP A 83 -22.85 6.06 8.29
N THR A 84 -23.60 7.13 8.53
CA THR A 84 -23.11 8.50 8.53
C THR A 84 -22.84 8.99 9.95
N TYR A 85 -21.80 9.81 10.06
CA TYR A 85 -21.27 10.31 11.32
C TYR A 85 -20.98 11.81 11.24
N ALA A 86 -21.08 12.48 12.39
CA ALA A 86 -20.70 13.86 12.59
C ALA A 86 -19.75 13.99 13.78
N PHE A 87 -18.98 15.08 13.84
CA PHE A 87 -18.14 15.38 15.00
C PHE A 87 -18.95 16.19 16.02
N GLY A 88 -19.12 15.64 17.21
CA GLY A 88 -19.78 16.32 18.32
C GLY A 88 -18.92 17.43 18.92
N LYS A 89 -19.48 18.18 19.87
CA LYS A 89 -18.79 19.30 20.56
C LYS A 89 -17.49 18.91 21.27
N ALA A 90 -17.34 17.63 21.64
CA ALA A 90 -16.14 17.08 22.26
C ALA A 90 -15.10 16.54 21.25
N GLY A 91 -15.32 16.72 19.94
CA GLY A 91 -14.48 16.13 18.89
C GLY A 91 -14.69 14.63 18.70
N LEU A 92 -15.66 14.03 19.39
CA LEU A 92 -16.00 12.62 19.25
C LEU A 92 -16.91 12.41 18.03
N MET A 93 -16.61 11.35 17.29
CA MET A 93 -17.42 10.92 16.15
C MET A 93 -18.69 10.23 16.64
N VAL A 94 -19.84 10.79 16.30
CA VAL A 94 -21.16 10.30 16.72
C VAL A 94 -22.00 9.92 15.50
N PRO A 95 -22.77 8.81 15.55
CA PRO A 95 -23.72 8.48 14.50
C PRO A 95 -24.72 9.63 14.31
N SER A 96 -24.93 10.04 13.07
CA SER A 96 -25.86 11.12 12.73
C SER A 96 -26.43 10.89 11.35
N SER A 97 -27.77 10.90 11.23
CA SER A 97 -28.43 10.79 9.92
C SER A 97 -28.08 11.93 8.97
N THR A 98 -27.65 13.07 9.50
CA THR A 98 -27.16 14.25 8.73
C THR A 98 -25.63 14.35 8.73
N GLY A 99 -24.93 13.30 9.14
CA GLY A 99 -23.47 13.27 9.16
C GLY A 99 -22.85 13.28 7.76
N GLU A 100 -21.72 13.96 7.63
CA GLU A 100 -20.98 14.08 6.36
C GLU A 100 -19.81 13.10 6.24
N PHE A 101 -19.52 12.35 7.30
CA PHE A 101 -18.42 11.39 7.33
C PHE A 101 -18.96 9.98 7.32
N ARG A 102 -18.33 9.11 6.53
CA ARG A 102 -18.58 7.67 6.54
C ARG A 102 -17.33 6.93 6.99
N LEU A 103 -17.50 5.90 7.80
CA LEU A 103 -16.38 5.15 8.37
C LEU A 103 -15.70 4.29 7.29
N VAL A 104 -14.38 4.34 7.22
CA VAL A 104 -13.56 3.52 6.33
C VAL A 104 -12.93 2.40 7.16
N VAL A 105 -13.13 1.16 6.72
CA VAL A 105 -12.57 -0.03 7.35
C VAL A 105 -11.73 -0.83 6.35
N CYS A 106 -10.72 -1.53 6.85
CA CYS A 106 -10.00 -2.52 6.06
C CYS A 106 -10.97 -3.63 5.62
N ALA A 107 -10.98 -3.98 4.34
CA ALA A 107 -11.82 -5.02 3.77
C ALA A 107 -11.41 -6.42 4.27
N GLU A 108 -10.11 -6.61 4.54
CA GLU A 108 -9.57 -7.92 4.94
C GLU A 108 -9.89 -8.30 6.40
N CYS A 109 -9.69 -7.37 7.35
CA CYS A 109 -9.86 -7.66 8.78
C CYS A 109 -10.91 -6.81 9.50
N GLY A 110 -11.56 -5.87 8.80
CA GLY A 110 -12.57 -4.99 9.38
C GLY A 110 -12.04 -3.89 10.32
N THR A 111 -10.72 -3.77 10.49
CA THR A 111 -10.10 -2.72 11.31
C THR A 111 -10.49 -1.34 10.80
N LYS A 112 -10.82 -0.42 11.72
CA LYS A 112 -11.13 0.97 11.40
C LYS A 112 -9.85 1.72 11.04
N VAL A 113 -9.78 2.27 9.85
CA VAL A 113 -8.57 2.91 9.30
C VAL A 113 -8.77 4.37 8.90
N GLY A 114 -10.00 4.89 9.00
CA GLY A 114 -10.25 6.29 8.71
C GLY A 114 -11.72 6.64 8.53
N VAL A 115 -11.96 7.79 7.93
CA VAL A 115 -13.26 8.23 7.41
C VAL A 115 -13.13 8.77 5.99
N ILE A 116 -14.23 8.82 5.27
CA ILE A 116 -14.35 9.55 4.01
C ILE A 116 -15.36 10.68 4.17
N ASP A 117 -15.02 11.86 3.66
CA ASP A 117 -15.90 13.04 3.68
C ASP A 117 -16.84 13.11 2.47
N HIS A 118 -17.65 14.16 2.41
CA HIS A 118 -18.59 14.38 1.31
C HIS A 118 -17.90 14.73 -0.03
N ASN A 119 -16.63 15.16 0.00
CA ASN A 119 -15.82 15.42 -1.19
C ASN A 119 -15.11 14.15 -1.70
N ASN A 120 -15.43 12.98 -1.12
CA ASN A 120 -14.77 11.69 -1.38
C ASN A 120 -13.26 11.71 -1.10
N VAL A 121 -12.82 12.54 -0.14
CA VAL A 121 -11.46 12.49 0.35
C VAL A 121 -11.39 11.58 1.57
N TYR A 122 -10.46 10.64 1.53
CA TYR A 122 -10.17 9.74 2.64
C TYR A 122 -9.29 10.48 3.65
N HIS A 123 -9.68 10.43 4.91
CA HIS A 123 -8.92 10.88 6.07
C HIS A 123 -8.54 9.65 6.88
N LEU A 124 -7.32 9.16 6.65
CA LEU A 124 -6.81 7.92 7.22
C LEU A 124 -6.09 8.21 8.54
N PHE A 125 -6.45 7.45 9.57
CA PHE A 125 -5.92 7.54 10.92
C PHE A 125 -5.91 6.14 11.54
N HIS A 126 -4.98 5.92 12.49
CA HIS A 126 -4.66 4.58 12.99
C HIS A 126 -4.17 3.65 11.87
N VAL A 127 -3.19 4.13 11.12
CA VAL A 127 -2.53 3.39 10.04
C VAL A 127 -1.04 3.31 10.33
N LEU A 128 -0.39 2.29 9.79
CA LEU A 128 1.06 2.17 9.82
C LEU A 128 1.61 2.84 8.57
N ALA A 129 2.40 3.90 8.74
CA ALA A 129 3.04 4.58 7.64
C ALA A 129 4.47 4.08 7.48
N SER A 130 4.82 3.68 6.26
CA SER A 130 6.21 3.49 5.83
C SER A 130 6.59 4.63 4.90
N SER A 131 7.70 5.29 5.19
CA SER A 131 8.32 6.24 4.26
C SER A 131 8.87 5.49 3.05
N SER A 132 8.60 6.00 1.86
CA SER A 132 9.32 5.64 0.63
C SER A 132 10.70 6.30 0.60
#